data_AF-A0A659UQR3-F1
#
_entry.id   AF-A0A659UQR3-F1
#
_cell.length_a   1.000
_cell.length_b   1.000
_cell.length_c   1.000
_cell.angle_alpha   90.00
_cell.angle_beta   90.00
_cell.angle_gamma   90.00
#
_symmetry.space_group_name_H-M   'P 1'
#
loop_
_entity.id
_entity.type
_entity.pdbx_description
1 polymer ?
#
loop_
_entity_poly.entity_id
_entity_poly.type
_entity_poly.pdbx_seq_one_letter_code
_entity_poly.pdbx_strand_id
1 'polypeptide(L)'
;RHPSMMAAQQQLRDTRQLIARELARIAAAAETDYERALANQQALEAKVAGMKSKSLDTDQASVKLRELQRDLEAVRTVYANYLQRAQETREQTSVNSTNARIISQAMPALKKSWPPKGLLIFGAIFGGLALGIGMALIAEYLSPTVLSANQMQSAIDAPVL
;
A
#
# COMPACT_ATOMS: atom_id res chain seq x y z
N ARG A 1 97.58 74.66 28.29
CA ARG A 1 96.31 73.93 28.54
C ARG A 1 95.62 73.76 27.18
N HIS A 2 95.19 72.55 26.81
CA HIS A 2 94.82 72.19 25.42
C HIS A 2 93.30 72.31 25.16
N PRO A 3 92.82 73.39 24.53
CA PRO A 3 91.39 73.61 24.27
C PRO A 3 90.78 72.63 23.27
N SER A 4 91.57 72.13 22.30
CA SER A 4 91.12 71.14 21.31
C SER A 4 90.70 69.81 21.93
N MET A 5 91.43 69.35 22.95
CA MET A 5 91.12 68.11 23.67
C MET A 5 89.81 68.23 24.47
N MET A 6 89.55 69.38 25.07
CA MET A 6 88.30 69.63 25.80
C MET A 6 87.10 69.68 24.84
N ALA A 7 87.25 70.31 23.68
CA ALA A 7 86.20 70.34 22.65
C ALA A 7 85.87 68.93 22.11
N ALA A 8 86.89 68.12 21.81
CA ALA A 8 86.70 66.74 21.35
C ALA A 8 86.00 65.85 22.40
N GLN A 9 86.37 65.99 23.67
CA GLN A 9 85.71 65.27 24.76
C GLN A 9 84.24 65.67 24.92
N GLN A 10 83.94 66.97 24.79
CA GLN A 10 82.56 67.46 24.85
C GLN A 10 81.72 66.91 23.69
N GLN A 11 82.25 66.97 22.46
CA GLN A 11 81.58 66.43 21.28
C GLN A 11 81.30 64.93 21.40
N LEU A 12 82.23 64.16 21.99
CA LEU A 12 82.05 62.74 22.25
C LEU A 12 80.97 62.47 23.31
N ARG A 13 80.88 63.30 24.36
CA ARG A 13 79.80 63.22 25.36
C ARG A 13 78.44 63.52 24.74
N ASP A 14 78.35 64.60 23.97
CA ASP A 14 77.11 65.00 23.29
C ASP A 14 76.65 63.92 22.31
N THR A 15 77.58 63.35 21.51
CA THR A 15 77.29 62.25 20.59
C THR A 15 76.78 61.01 21.32
N ARG A 16 77.41 60.63 22.45
CA ARG A 16 76.93 59.49 23.27
C ARG A 16 75.54 59.74 23.84
N GLN A 17 75.24 60.96 24.26
CA GLN A 17 73.90 61.32 24.73
C GLN A 17 72.86 61.24 23.60
N LEU A 18 73.20 61.69 22.39
CA LEU A 18 72.32 61.56 21.22
C LEU A 18 72.04 60.09 20.89
N ILE A 19 73.08 59.24 20.88
CA ILE A 19 72.92 57.79 20.66
C ILE A 19 72.00 57.17 21.72
N ALA A 20 72.20 57.50 23.00
CA ALA A 20 71.38 56.96 24.09
C ALA A 20 69.90 57.37 23.96
N ARG A 21 69.65 58.64 23.59
CA ARG A 21 68.28 59.13 23.33
C ARG A 21 67.64 58.43 22.14
N GLU A 22 68.39 58.21 21.07
CA GLU A 22 67.87 57.54 19.87
C GLU A 22 67.59 56.06 20.13
N LEU A 23 68.45 55.36 20.89
CA LEU A 23 68.18 53.99 21.32
C LEU A 23 66.93 53.90 22.19
N ALA A 24 66.74 54.83 23.13
CA ALA A 24 65.52 54.88 23.94
C ALA A 24 64.27 55.15 23.08
N ARG A 25 64.37 56.05 22.09
CA ARG A 25 63.30 56.33 21.13
C ARG A 25 62.93 55.10 20.30
N ILE A 26 63.94 54.37 19.81
CA ILE A 26 63.74 53.13 19.04
C ILE A 26 63.12 52.04 19.92
N ALA A 27 63.59 51.87 21.16
CA ALA A 27 63.04 50.89 22.08
C ALA A 27 61.56 51.17 22.39
N ALA A 28 61.21 52.42 22.69
CA ALA A 28 59.82 52.82 22.94
C ALA A 28 58.92 52.62 21.69
N ALA A 29 59.45 52.93 20.50
CA ALA A 29 58.74 52.66 19.25
C ALA A 29 58.51 51.16 19.02
N ALA A 30 59.54 50.33 19.26
CA ALA A 30 59.45 48.88 19.11
C ALA A 30 58.47 48.24 20.11
N GLU A 31 58.43 48.73 21.35
CA GLU A 31 57.47 48.30 22.37
C GLU A 31 56.03 48.66 21.95
N THR A 32 55.82 49.89 21.48
CA THR A 32 54.51 50.31 20.94
C THR A 32 54.09 49.47 19.74
N ASP A 33 55.01 49.15 18.83
CA ASP A 33 54.74 48.32 17.66
C ASP A 33 54.36 46.89 18.08
N TYR A 34 55.06 46.34 19.07
CA TYR A 34 54.78 45.02 19.63
C TYR A 34 53.39 44.98 20.29
N GLU A 35 53.05 45.95 21.14
CA GLU A 35 51.74 46.02 21.78
C GLU A 35 50.61 46.13 20.74
N ARG A 36 50.80 46.93 19.70
CA ARG A 36 49.85 47.04 18.58
C ARG A 36 49.69 45.73 17.83
N ALA A 37 50.80 45.04 17.54
CA ALA A 37 50.78 43.75 16.88
C ALA A 37 50.07 42.68 17.73
N LEU A 38 50.33 42.66 19.03
CA LEU A 38 49.70 41.74 19.98
C LEU A 38 48.19 42.00 20.08
N ALA A 39 47.77 43.26 20.21
CA ALA A 39 46.36 43.63 20.23
C ALA A 39 45.65 43.23 18.93
N ASN A 40 46.29 43.43 17.78
CA ASN A 40 45.77 42.99 16.48
C ASN A 40 45.66 41.47 16.39
N GLN A 41 46.66 40.73 16.86
CA GLN A 41 46.62 39.27 16.91
C GLN A 41 45.44 38.78 17.76
N GLN A 42 45.28 39.29 18.98
CA GLN A 42 44.19 38.92 19.87
C GLN A 42 42.82 39.24 19.26
N ALA A 43 42.67 40.43 18.65
CA ALA A 43 41.44 40.81 17.96
C ALA A 43 41.13 39.88 16.78
N LEU A 44 42.15 39.44 16.03
CA LEU A 44 41.99 38.52 14.92
C LEU A 44 41.64 37.11 15.39
N GLU A 45 42.30 36.61 16.44
CA GLU A 45 41.98 35.34 17.08
C GLU A 45 40.53 35.31 17.59
N ALA A 46 40.07 36.37 18.25
CA ALA A 46 38.69 36.50 18.70
C ALA A 46 37.70 36.49 17.50
N LYS A 47 38.02 37.19 16.41
CA LYS A 47 37.22 37.16 15.17
C LYS A 47 37.17 35.77 14.57
N VAL A 48 38.29 35.06 14.50
CA VAL A 48 38.36 33.68 13.96
C VAL A 48 37.53 32.73 14.83
N ALA A 49 37.63 32.83 16.16
CA ALA A 49 36.82 32.04 17.08
C ALA A 49 35.32 32.30 16.88
N GLY A 50 34.92 33.58 16.75
CA GLY A 50 33.54 33.96 16.48
C GLY A 50 33.02 33.44 15.12
N MET A 51 33.83 33.56 14.06
CA MET A 51 33.48 33.02 12.73
C MET A 51 33.35 31.49 12.77
N LYS A 52 34.23 30.79 13.48
CA LYS A 52 34.15 29.34 13.64
C LYS A 52 32.86 28.92 14.34
N SER A 53 32.49 29.60 15.43
CA SER A 53 31.22 29.34 16.12
C SER A 53 30.01 29.58 15.22
N LYS A 54 30.00 30.69 14.47
CA LYS A 54 28.92 30.99 13.51
C LYS A 54 28.84 29.98 12.37
N SER A 55 29.98 29.47 11.90
CA SER A 55 30.03 28.41 10.89
C SER A 55 29.36 27.13 11.40
N LEU A 56 29.69 26.72 12.64
CA LEU A 56 29.09 25.52 13.25
C LEU A 56 27.57 25.66 13.41
N ASP A 57 27.09 26.84 13.84
CA ASP A 57 25.66 27.12 13.94
C ASP A 57 24.96 27.07 12.57
N THR A 58 25.60 27.65 11.54
CA THR A 58 25.10 27.61 10.15
C THR A 58 25.05 26.18 9.61
N ASP A 59 26.05 25.36 9.93
CA ASP A 59 26.10 23.96 9.53
C ASP A 59 24.97 23.15 10.20
N GLN A 60 24.73 23.37 11.49
CA GLN A 60 23.61 22.77 12.22
C GLN A 60 22.26 23.19 11.64
N ALA A 61 22.07 24.49 11.37
CA ALA A 61 20.87 25.01 10.73
C ALA A 61 20.65 24.39 9.34
N SER A 62 21.73 24.19 8.57
CA SER A 62 21.68 23.55 7.25
C SER A 62 21.31 22.06 7.33
N VAL A 63 21.81 21.34 8.34
CA VAL A 63 21.39 19.96 8.61
C VAL A 63 19.89 19.92 8.94
N LYS A 64 19.43 20.81 9.82
CA LYS A 64 18.01 20.87 10.21
C LYS A 64 17.11 21.22 9.03
N LEU A 65 17.55 22.14 8.17
CA LEU A 65 16.84 22.47 6.93
C LEU A 65 16.68 21.25 6.02
N ARG A 66 17.75 20.47 5.81
CA ARG A 66 17.69 19.24 5.00
C ARG A 66 16.81 18.14 5.61
N GLU A 67 16.71 18.08 6.94
CA GLU A 67 15.75 17.20 7.63
C GLU A 67 14.31 17.63 7.33
N LEU A 68 13.98 18.90 7.57
CA LEU A 68 12.65 19.46 7.32
C LEU A 68 12.22 19.35 5.85
N GLN A 69 13.16 19.53 4.92
CA GLN A 69 12.90 19.33 3.49
C GLN A 69 12.55 17.87 3.16
N ARG A 70 13.27 16.90 3.75
CA ARG A 70 12.96 15.48 3.57
C ARG A 70 11.59 15.12 4.16
N ASP A 71 11.25 15.66 5.32
CA ASP A 71 9.93 15.47 5.93
C ASP A 71 8.82 16.05 5.05
N LEU A 72 9.02 17.26 4.52
CA LEU A 72 8.08 17.88 3.59
C LEU A 72 7.90 17.06 2.31
N GLU A 73 8.98 16.55 1.73
CA GLU A 73 8.97 15.67 0.55
C GLU A 73 8.15 14.39 0.81
N ALA A 74 8.36 13.77 1.98
CA ALA A 74 7.64 12.57 2.39
C ALA A 74 6.12 12.85 2.55
N VAL A 75 5.77 13.94 3.24
CA VAL A 75 4.37 14.36 3.42
C VAL A 75 3.71 14.68 2.07
N ARG A 76 4.41 15.39 1.17
CA ARG A 76 3.93 15.67 -0.19
C ARG A 76 3.66 14.39 -0.97
N THR A 77 4.56 13.42 -0.89
CA THR A 77 4.42 12.13 -1.57
C THR A 77 3.18 11.37 -1.06
N VAL A 78 3.00 11.30 0.26
CA VAL A 78 1.80 10.68 0.86
C VAL A 78 0.52 11.39 0.43
N TYR A 79 0.52 12.73 0.46
CA TYR A 79 -0.62 13.54 0.05
C TYR A 79 -0.97 13.34 -1.43
N ALA A 80 0.03 13.32 -2.31
CA ALA A 80 -0.16 13.05 -3.74
C ALA A 80 -0.75 11.65 -3.98
N ASN A 81 -0.23 10.63 -3.31
CA ASN A 81 -0.76 9.25 -3.38
C ASN A 81 -2.20 9.17 -2.89
N TYR A 82 -2.54 9.89 -1.81
CA TYR A 82 -3.90 9.95 -1.29
C TYR A 82 -4.86 10.59 -2.32
N LEU A 83 -4.47 11.72 -2.92
CA LEU A 83 -5.26 12.38 -3.96
C LEU A 83 -5.47 11.47 -5.17
N GLN A 84 -4.42 10.78 -5.62
CA GLN A 84 -4.52 9.81 -6.72
C GLN A 84 -5.53 8.70 -6.39
N ARG A 85 -5.41 8.07 -5.22
CA ARG A 85 -6.30 6.99 -4.81
C ARG A 85 -7.74 7.44 -4.61
N ALA A 86 -7.95 8.67 -4.14
CA ALA A 86 -9.27 9.27 -4.05
C ALA A 86 -9.91 9.48 -5.44
N GLN A 87 -9.11 9.88 -6.43
CA GLN A 87 -9.56 10.01 -7.82
C GLN A 87 -9.89 8.65 -8.45
N GLU A 88 -9.02 7.65 -8.28
CA GLU A 88 -9.27 6.26 -8.73
C GLU A 88 -10.56 5.69 -8.12
N THR A 89 -10.80 5.92 -6.83
CA THR A 89 -12.03 5.48 -6.14
C THR A 89 -13.28 6.18 -6.69
N ARG A 90 -13.20 7.48 -6.97
CA ARG A 90 -14.31 8.24 -7.57
C ARG A 90 -14.66 7.71 -8.96
N GLU A 91 -13.66 7.43 -9.77
CA GLU A 91 -13.85 6.83 -11.10
C GLU A 91 -14.44 5.42 -10.99
N GLN A 92 -13.92 4.55 -10.11
CA GLN A 92 -14.48 3.22 -9.87
C GLN A 92 -15.94 3.25 -9.37
N THR A 93 -16.32 4.24 -8.58
CA THR A 93 -17.71 4.42 -8.12
C THR A 93 -18.63 4.78 -9.28
N SER A 94 -18.14 5.56 -10.26
CA SER A 94 -18.90 5.87 -11.48
C SER A 94 -19.11 4.65 -12.39
N VAL A 95 -18.16 3.70 -12.39
CA VAL A 95 -18.21 2.46 -13.18
C VAL A 95 -19.07 1.38 -12.50
N ASN A 96 -19.20 1.38 -11.16
CA ASN A 96 -19.97 0.39 -10.40
C ASN A 96 -21.48 0.64 -10.33
N SER A 97 -22.06 1.43 -11.23
CA SER A 97 -23.52 1.46 -11.38
C SER A 97 -23.97 0.30 -12.28
N THR A 98 -24.35 -0.82 -11.66
CA THR A 98 -25.22 -1.83 -12.29
C THR A 98 -24.57 -2.70 -13.39
N ASN A 99 -23.68 -3.62 -13.02
CA ASN A 99 -23.24 -4.71 -13.91
C ASN A 99 -24.22 -5.91 -13.96
N ALA A 100 -25.50 -5.68 -13.69
CA ALA A 100 -26.55 -6.69 -13.79
C ALA A 100 -27.76 -6.10 -14.51
N ARG A 101 -27.77 -6.20 -15.84
CA ARG A 101 -28.96 -5.93 -16.65
C ARG A 101 -29.65 -7.27 -16.90
N ILE A 102 -30.91 -7.41 -16.48
CA ILE A 102 -31.73 -8.58 -16.80
C ILE A 102 -31.95 -8.58 -18.32
N ILE A 103 -31.26 -9.47 -19.04
CA ILE A 103 -31.34 -9.58 -20.51
C ILE A 103 -32.62 -10.34 -20.93
N SER A 104 -33.13 -11.21 -20.06
CA SER A 104 -34.45 -11.84 -20.21
C SER A 104 -35.04 -12.22 -18.85
N GLN A 105 -36.35 -12.11 -18.72
CA GLN A 105 -37.07 -12.63 -17.56
C GLN A 105 -37.07 -14.17 -17.61
N ALA A 106 -36.96 -14.82 -16.44
CA ALA A 106 -37.02 -16.27 -16.35
C ALA A 106 -38.36 -16.78 -16.93
N MET A 107 -38.32 -17.47 -18.07
CA MET A 107 -39.52 -18.03 -18.68
C MET A 107 -39.95 -19.27 -17.89
N PRO A 108 -41.21 -19.36 -17.42
CA PRO A 108 -41.73 -20.58 -16.82
C PRO A 108 -41.70 -21.70 -17.87
N ALA A 109 -41.39 -22.93 -17.46
CA ALA A 109 -41.29 -24.06 -18.37
C ALA A 109 -42.63 -24.29 -19.09
N LEU A 110 -42.67 -24.10 -20.42
CA LEU A 110 -43.88 -24.27 -21.24
C LEU A 110 -44.43 -25.71 -21.20
N LYS A 111 -43.58 -26.68 -20.89
CA LYS A 111 -43.95 -28.08 -20.74
C LYS A 111 -43.35 -28.64 -19.46
N LYS A 112 -44.16 -29.38 -18.70
CA LYS A 112 -43.71 -30.11 -17.51
C LYS A 112 -42.65 -31.14 -17.94
N SER A 113 -41.38 -30.86 -17.63
CA SER A 113 -40.24 -31.71 -17.99
C SER A 113 -40.31 -33.10 -17.33
N TRP A 114 -41.00 -33.21 -16.18
CA TRP A 114 -41.06 -34.44 -15.40
C TRP A 114 -42.31 -34.50 -14.53
N PRO A 115 -43.02 -35.64 -14.35
CA PRO A 115 -42.83 -36.96 -14.96
C PRO A 115 -43.65 -37.17 -16.26
N PRO A 116 -43.22 -38.08 -17.16
CA PRO A 116 -43.89 -38.37 -18.44
C PRO A 116 -45.19 -39.15 -18.22
N LYS A 117 -46.29 -38.44 -17.98
CA LYS A 117 -47.61 -39.02 -17.69
C LYS A 117 -48.09 -40.05 -18.73
N GLY A 118 -47.76 -39.84 -20.01
CA GLY A 118 -48.13 -40.77 -21.09
C GLY A 118 -47.51 -42.16 -20.93
N LEU A 119 -46.23 -42.22 -20.55
CA LEU A 119 -45.53 -43.49 -20.33
C LEU A 119 -46.09 -44.24 -19.11
N LEU A 120 -46.42 -43.50 -18.04
CA LEU A 120 -47.00 -44.07 -16.82
C LEU A 120 -48.39 -44.65 -17.07
N ILE A 121 -49.26 -43.92 -17.78
CA ILE A 121 -50.62 -44.39 -18.10
C ILE A 121 -50.56 -45.62 -19.01
N PHE A 122 -49.69 -45.60 -20.03
CA PHE A 122 -49.48 -46.75 -20.91
C PHE A 122 -49.01 -47.97 -20.12
N GLY A 123 -48.00 -47.82 -19.24
CA GLY A 123 -47.53 -48.90 -18.38
C GLY A 123 -48.60 -49.45 -17.44
N ALA A 124 -49.43 -48.57 -16.86
CA ALA A 124 -50.52 -48.99 -15.96
C ALA A 124 -51.61 -49.79 -16.70
N ILE A 125 -52.02 -49.34 -17.89
CA ILE A 125 -53.03 -50.04 -18.70
C ILE A 125 -52.51 -51.41 -19.10
N PHE A 126 -51.35 -51.49 -19.75
CA PHE A 126 -50.82 -52.76 -20.24
C PHE A 126 -50.41 -53.69 -19.11
N GLY A 127 -49.82 -53.16 -18.04
CA GLY A 127 -49.47 -53.94 -16.85
C GLY A 127 -50.70 -54.51 -16.15
N GLY A 128 -51.76 -53.71 -15.98
CA GLY A 128 -53.02 -54.15 -15.39
C GLY A 128 -53.73 -55.22 -16.23
N LEU A 129 -53.74 -55.06 -17.56
CA LEU A 129 -54.34 -56.02 -18.49
C LEU A 129 -53.58 -57.35 -18.48
N ALA A 130 -52.24 -57.31 -18.50
CA ALA A 130 -51.40 -58.49 -18.41
C ALA A 130 -51.58 -59.23 -17.07
N LEU A 131 -51.63 -58.50 -15.95
CA LEU A 131 -51.91 -59.06 -14.64
C LEU A 131 -53.30 -59.67 -14.55
N GLY A 132 -54.32 -58.99 -15.08
CA GLY A 132 -55.70 -59.47 -15.10
C GLY A 132 -55.86 -60.76 -15.90
N ILE A 133 -55.27 -60.82 -17.11
CA ILE A 133 -55.24 -62.03 -17.92
C ILE A 133 -54.47 -63.15 -17.19
N GLY A 134 -53.31 -62.82 -16.61
CA GLY A 134 -52.51 -63.77 -15.83
C GLY A 134 -53.29 -64.37 -14.66
N MET A 135 -53.98 -63.53 -13.88
CA MET A 135 -54.83 -64.01 -12.79
C MET A 135 -56.02 -64.83 -13.27
N ALA A 136 -56.67 -64.46 -14.38
CA ALA A 136 -57.78 -65.22 -14.95
C ALA A 136 -57.33 -66.62 -15.43
N LEU A 137 -56.18 -66.72 -16.10
CA LEU A 137 -55.61 -67.99 -16.53
C LEU A 137 -55.19 -68.87 -15.34
N ILE A 138 -54.61 -68.27 -14.29
CA ILE A 138 -54.30 -68.98 -13.05
C ILE A 138 -55.60 -69.46 -12.38
N ALA A 139 -56.63 -68.61 -12.28
CA ALA A 139 -57.92 -68.97 -11.70
C ALA A 139 -58.62 -70.10 -12.47
N GLU A 140 -58.55 -70.09 -13.80
CA GLU A 140 -59.07 -71.16 -14.66
C GLU A 140 -58.28 -72.46 -14.47
N TYR A 141 -56.94 -72.39 -14.42
CA TYR A 141 -56.10 -73.58 -14.22
C TYR A 141 -56.28 -74.21 -12.84
N LEU A 142 -56.58 -73.41 -11.81
CA LEU A 142 -56.92 -73.88 -10.47
C LEU A 142 -58.42 -74.21 -10.29
N SER A 143 -59.26 -74.06 -11.32
CA SER A 143 -60.68 -74.41 -11.29
C SER A 143 -60.95 -75.79 -11.87
N PRO A 144 -61.17 -76.84 -11.06
CA PRO A 144 -61.71 -78.10 -11.55
C PRO A 144 -63.23 -77.94 -11.72
N THR A 145 -63.70 -77.40 -12.84
CA THR A 145 -65.13 -77.47 -13.20
C THR A 145 -65.30 -77.72 -14.69
N VAL A 146 -65.28 -79.01 -15.01
CA VAL A 146 -65.86 -79.60 -16.21
C VAL A 146 -67.37 -79.37 -16.22
N LEU A 147 -67.88 -78.62 -17.19
CA LEU A 147 -69.23 -78.84 -17.74
C LEU A 147 -69.17 -78.69 -19.26
N SER A 148 -68.64 -79.75 -19.90
CA SER A 148 -68.86 -80.00 -21.32
C SER A 148 -70.36 -80.20 -21.54
N ALA A 149 -70.93 -79.48 -22.50
CA ALA A 149 -72.34 -79.57 -22.92
C ALA A 149 -72.77 -80.99 -23.35
N ASN A 150 -71.83 -81.93 -23.47
CA ASN A 150 -72.08 -83.32 -23.88
C ASN A 150 -72.39 -84.29 -22.71
N GLN A 151 -72.41 -83.86 -21.44
CA GLN A 151 -72.73 -84.73 -20.29
C GLN A 151 -74.14 -84.55 -19.69
N MET A 152 -74.95 -83.61 -20.18
CA MET A 152 -76.35 -83.43 -19.73
C MET A 152 -77.38 -84.28 -20.51
N GLN A 153 -76.96 -85.22 -21.37
CA GLN A 153 -77.87 -85.96 -22.26
C GLN A 153 -78.29 -87.36 -21.76
N SER A 154 -77.85 -87.82 -20.58
CA SER A 154 -78.13 -89.18 -20.10
C SER A 154 -78.89 -89.28 -18.77
N ALA A 155 -79.36 -88.17 -18.21
CA ALA A 155 -79.99 -88.20 -16.88
C ALA A 155 -81.52 -88.08 -16.88
N ILE A 156 -82.19 -87.47 -17.87
CA ILE A 156 -83.64 -87.25 -17.77
C ILE A 156 -84.34 -87.38 -19.12
N ASP A 157 -84.94 -88.56 -19.28
CA ASP A 157 -85.92 -88.96 -20.28
C ASP A 157 -87.33 -88.48 -19.85
N ALA A 158 -87.67 -87.23 -20.15
CA ALA A 158 -89.07 -86.76 -20.18
C ALA A 158 -89.22 -85.44 -20.99
N PRO A 159 -90.25 -85.31 -21.85
CA PRO A 159 -90.45 -84.18 -22.75
C PRO A 159 -91.31 -83.03 -22.17
N VAL A 160 -91.42 -81.96 -22.98
CA VAL A 160 -92.31 -80.75 -22.96
C VAL A 160 -92.04 -79.68 -21.87
N LEU A 161 -91.91 -78.36 -22.14
CA LEU A 161 -92.21 -77.46 -23.28
C LEU A 161 -90.99 -76.62 -23.70
#